data_AF-A0A967N9A8-F1
#
_entry.id   AF-A0A967N9A8-F1
#
_cell.length_a   1.000
_cell.length_b   1.000
_cell.length_c   1.000
_cell.angle_alpha   90.00
_cell.angle_beta   90.00
_cell.angle_gamma   90.00
#
_symmetry.space_group_name_H-M   'P 1'
#
loop_
_entity.id
_entity.type
_entity.pdbx_description
1 polymer ?
#
loop_
_entity_poly.entity_id
_entity_poly.type
_entity_poly.pdbx_seq_one_letter_code
_entity_poly.pdbx_strand_id
1 'polypeptide(L)' 'EAADGPWPQIVVDGLYVAILTDTGSFRFSNATPRAHAVAASLIERGADPEQLHREVYGASPLRAFR' A
#
# COMPACT_ATOMS: atom_id res chain seq x y z
N GLU A 1 -14.54 12.07 14.96
CA GLU A 1 -15.81 11.56 14.39
C GLU A 1 -15.80 11.36 12.87
N ALA A 2 -15.01 12.09 12.06
CA ALA A 2 -15.02 11.91 10.59
C ALA A 2 -14.09 10.79 10.03
N ALA A 3 -13.26 10.14 10.84
CA ALA A 3 -12.25 9.19 10.35
C ALA A 3 -12.76 7.73 10.20
N ASP A 4 -13.84 7.36 10.89
CA ASP A 4 -14.28 5.95 11.01
C ASP A 4 -15.48 5.59 10.13
N GLY A 5 -15.90 6.49 9.24
CA GLY A 5 -16.91 6.19 8.22
C GLY A 5 -16.39 5.25 7.12
N PRO A 6 -17.28 4.66 6.30
CA PRO A 6 -16.87 3.87 5.15
C PRO A 6 -16.07 4.74 4.18
N TRP A 7 -14.86 4.29 3.84
CA TRP A 7 -14.00 4.97 2.88
C TRP A 7 -14.24 4.41 1.48
N PRO A 8 -14.28 5.24 0.42
CA PRO A 8 -14.28 4.74 -0.95
C PRO A 8 -13.06 3.84 -1.19
N GLN A 9 -13.22 2.75 -1.95
CA GLN A 9 -12.15 1.78 -2.19
C GLN A 9 -10.87 2.45 -2.72
N ILE A 10 -10.99 3.40 -3.64
CA ILE A 10 -9.85 4.15 -4.19
C ILE A 10 -9.03 4.90 -3.12
N VAL A 11 -9.65 5.31 -2.01
CA VAL A 11 -8.96 5.96 -0.89
C VAL A 11 -8.20 4.91 -0.07
N VAL A 12 -8.83 3.76 0.20
CA VAL A 12 -8.22 2.64 0.93
C VAL A 12 -6.99 2.12 0.17
N ASP A 13 -7.14 1.86 -1.12
CA ASP A 13 -6.07 1.39 -2.00
C ASP A 13 -4.97 2.43 -2.15
N GLY A 14 -5.33 3.69 -2.40
CA GLY A 14 -4.37 4.78 -2.57
C GLY A 14 -3.51 5.00 -1.32
N LEU A 15 -4.10 4.92 -0.12
CA LEU A 15 -3.36 5.00 1.13
C LEU A 15 -2.46 3.78 1.36
N TYR A 16 -2.93 2.58 1.00
CA TYR A 16 -2.12 1.38 1.10
C TYR A 16 -0.90 1.46 0.18
N VAL A 17 -1.12 1.87 -1.08
CA VAL A 17 -0.07 2.09 -2.07
C VAL A 17 0.95 3.12 -1.58
N ALA A 18 0.52 4.23 -0.98
CA ALA A 18 1.43 5.23 -0.44
C ALA A 18 2.36 4.65 0.63
N ILE A 19 1.84 3.86 1.57
CA ILE A 19 2.66 3.17 2.57
C ILE A 19 3.59 2.15 1.90
N LEU A 20 3.07 1.38 0.94
CA LEU A 20 3.82 0.37 0.21
C LEU A 20 5.02 0.99 -0.53
N THR A 21 4.85 2.15 -1.18
CA THR A 21 5.92 2.80 -1.92
C THR A 21 6.92 3.51 -1.02
N ASP A 22 6.46 4.26 -0.02
CA ASP A 22 7.35 5.03 0.88
C ASP A 22 8.22 4.11 1.74
N THR A 23 7.72 2.92 2.09
CA THR A 23 8.46 1.94 2.89
C THR A 23 9.27 0.96 2.04
N GLY A 24 9.22 1.08 0.70
CA GLY A 24 9.84 0.13 -0.21
C GLY A 24 9.34 -1.30 -0.01
N SER A 25 8.04 -1.47 0.20
CA SER A 25 7.41 -2.72 0.62
C SER A 25 7.93 -3.20 1.98
N PHE A 26 7.94 -2.28 2.96
CA PHE A 26 8.41 -2.52 4.34
C PHE A 26 9.88 -2.93 4.49
N ARG A 27 10.73 -2.63 3.50
CA ARG A 27 12.17 -2.94 3.53
C ARG A 27 13.03 -1.81 4.09
N PHE A 28 12.52 -0.58 4.12
CA PHE A 28 13.27 0.59 4.57
C PHE A 28 13.07 0.88 6.05
N SER A 29 13.95 1.71 6.62
CA SER A 29 13.97 2.04 8.07
C SER A 29 12.71 2.77 8.56
N ASN A 30 11.93 3.35 7.65
CA ASN A 30 10.64 3.99 7.96
C ASN A 30 9.46 3.00 8.04
N ALA A 31 9.69 1.69 7.85
CA ALA A 31 8.73 0.62 8.11
C ALA A 31 8.51 0.40 9.62
N THR A 32 7.97 1.42 10.28
CA THR A 32 7.76 1.44 11.73
C THR A 32 6.57 0.58 12.15
N PRO A 33 6.45 0.20 13.44
CA PRO A 33 5.26 -0.48 13.95
C PRO A 33 3.95 0.26 13.63
N ARG A 34 3.99 1.60 13.61
CA ARG A 34 2.86 2.42 13.20
C ARG A 34 2.48 2.22 11.73
N ALA A 35 3.47 2.15 10.83
CA ALA A 35 3.22 1.91 9.41
C ALA A 35 2.54 0.54 9.19
N HIS A 36 3.01 -0.50 9.89
CA HIS A 36 2.39 -1.82 9.86
C HIS A 36 0.95 -1.81 10.41
N ALA A 37 0.69 -1.11 11.52
CA ALA A 37 -0.65 -1.02 12.09
C ALA A 37 -1.64 -0.30 11.16
N VAL A 38 -1.20 0.78 10.49
CA VAL A 38 -2.04 1.48 9.50
C VAL A 38 -2.29 0.57 8.29
N ALA A 39 -1.26 -0.11 7.77
CA ALA A 39 -1.41 -1.05 6.66
C ALA A 39 -2.39 -2.19 6.99
N ALA A 40 -2.31 -2.76 8.21
CA ALA A 40 -3.25 -3.76 8.68
C ALA A 40 -4.69 -3.24 8.69
N SER A 41 -4.92 -2.03 9.20
CA SER A 41 -6.25 -1.40 9.20
C SER A 41 -6.80 -1.15 7.79
N LEU A 42 -5.93 -0.83 6.82
CA LEU A 42 -6.35 -0.67 5.42
C LEU A 42 -6.71 -2.02 4.78
N ILE A 43 -6.02 -3.10 5.14
CA ILE A 43 -6.37 -4.48 4.71
C ILE A 43 -7.72 -4.87 5.29
N GLU A 44 -7.98 -4.61 6.58
CA GLU A 44 -9.30 -4.83 7.19
C GLU A 44 -10.41 -4.05 6.49
N ARG A 45 -10.08 -2.89 5.90
CA ARG A 45 -10.99 -2.04 5.11
C ARG A 45 -11.11 -2.46 3.64
N GLY A 46 -10.38 -3.49 3.21
CA GLY A 46 -10.51 -4.07 1.87
C GLY A 46 -9.37 -3.79 0.89
N ALA A 47 -8.23 -3.25 1.32
CA ALA A 47 -7.03 -3.23 0.47
C ALA A 47 -6.55 -4.66 0.17
N ASP A 48 -6.21 -4.95 -1.08
CA ASP A 48 -5.55 -6.20 -1.50
C ASP A 48 -4.05 -5.98 -1.72
N PRO A 49 -3.17 -6.41 -0.78
CA PRO A 49 -1.72 -6.26 -0.91
C PRO A 49 -1.13 -6.86 -2.18
N GLU A 50 -1.62 -8.03 -2.61
CA GLU A 50 -1.05 -8.76 -3.75
C GLU A 50 -1.39 -8.05 -5.05
N GLN A 51 -2.67 -7.69 -5.22
CA GLN A 51 -3.12 -6.93 -6.37
C GLN A 51 -2.38 -5.60 -6.46
N LEU A 52 -2.38 -4.81 -5.39
CA LEU A 52 -1.79 -3.46 -5.39
C LEU A 52 -0.27 -3.51 -5.60
N HIS A 53 0.44 -4.47 -4.99
CA HIS A 53 1.86 -4.66 -5.27
C HIS A 53 2.13 -5.00 -6.74
N ARG A 54 1.30 -5.86 -7.34
CA ARG A 54 1.42 -6.23 -8.76
C ARG A 54 1.13 -5.05 -9.67
N GLU A 55 0.16 -4.21 -9.36
CA GLU A 55 -0.13 -3.00 -10.13
C GLU A 55 1.01 -1.98 -10.04
N VAL A 56 1.65 -1.83 -8.88
CA VAL A 56 2.77 -0.89 -8.66
C VAL A 56 4.08 -1.39 -9.27
N TYR A 57 4.43 -2.67 -9.07
CA TYR A 57 5.75 -3.22 -9.38
C TYR A 57 5.76 -4.32 -10.45
N GLY A 58 4.60 -4.86 -10.83
CA GLY A 58 4.49 -6.00 -11.76
C GLY A 58 4.81 -5.66 -13.22
N ALA A 59 4.80 -4.38 -13.58
CA ALA A 59 5.28 -3.94 -14.90
C ALA A 59 6.79 -3.70 -14.85
N SER A 60 7.59 -4.72 -15.21
CA SER A 60 9.00 -4.50 -15.54
C SER A 60 9.08 -3.83 -16.93
N PRO A 61 9.49 -2.56 -17.03
CA PRO A 61 9.59 -1.91 -18.31
C PRO A 61 10.71 -2.58 -19.12
N LEU A 62 10.52 -2.74 -20.45
CA LEU A 62 11.48 -3.40 -21.36
C LEU A 62 12.94 -2.89 -21.21
N ARG A 63 13.11 -1.63 -20.77
CA ARG A 63 14.41 -1.03 -20.46
C ARG A 63 15.20 -1.70 -19.33
N ALA A 64 14.54 -2.47 -18.46
CA ALA A 64 15.19 -3.19 -17.36
C ALA A 64 15.91 -4.47 -17.83
N PHE A 65 15.70 -4.88 -19.09
CA PHE A 65 16.31 -6.06 -19.69
C PHE A 65 17.43 -5.72 -20.69
N ARG A 66 17.93 -4.48 -20.69
CA ARG A 66 18.98 -4.01 -21.60
C ARG A 66 20.34 -3.97 -20.92
#